data_AF-A0A2M7PL57-F1
#
_entry.id   AF-A0A2M7PL57-F1
#
_cell.length_a   1.000
_cell.length_b   1.000
_cell.length_c   1.000
_cell.angle_alpha   90.00
_cell.angle_beta   90.00
_cell.angle_gamma   90.00
#
_symmetry.space_group_name_H-M   'P 1'
#
loop_
_entity.id
_entity.type
_entity.pdbx_description
1 polymer ?
#
loop_
_entity_poly.entity_id
_entity_poly.type
_entity_poly.pdbx_seq_one_letter_code
_entity_poly.pdbx_strand_id
1 'polypeptide(L)' 'DPLTWLSENQSGGINIIDLANVYSCAFIETQDLGKTYADGSFEVLGRFDNSDVRGCNLLVG' A
#
# COMPACT_ATOMS: atom_id res chain seq x y z
N ASP A 1 -7.20 -5.00 9.00
CA ASP A 1 -6.16 -4.83 10.03
C ASP A 1 -4.82 -4.82 9.30
N PRO A 2 -4.02 -3.74 9.42
CA PRO A 2 -2.79 -3.54 8.66
C PRO A 2 -1.71 -4.62 8.83
N LEU A 3 -1.75 -5.40 9.91
CA LEU A 3 -0.75 -6.44 10.19
C LEU A 3 -1.25 -7.86 9.90
N THR A 4 -2.44 -7.99 9.31
CA THR A 4 -2.98 -9.28 8.88
C THR A 4 -2.48 -9.63 7.48
N TRP A 5 -1.89 -10.81 7.33
CA TRP A 5 -1.50 -11.34 6.03
C TRP A 5 -2.73 -11.80 5.24
N LEU A 6 -2.80 -11.39 3.99
CA LEU A 6 -3.78 -11.87 3.03
C LEU A 6 -3.19 -13.04 2.23
N SER A 7 -4.04 -13.96 1.79
CA SER A 7 -3.62 -14.96 0.83
C SER A 7 -3.40 -14.33 -0.54
N GLU A 8 -2.57 -14.96 -1.37
CA GLU A 8 -2.39 -14.56 -2.77
C GLU A 8 -3.74 -14.44 -3.50
N ASN A 9 -3.76 -13.63 -4.54
CA ASN A 9 -4.93 -13.28 -5.33
C ASN A 9 -6.05 -12.50 -4.61
N GLN A 10 -5.82 -12.05 -3.38
CA GLN A 10 -6.72 -11.12 -2.69
C GLN A 10 -6.22 -9.68 -2.83
N SER A 11 -7.17 -8.75 -2.95
CA SER A 11 -6.87 -7.32 -2.91
C SER A 11 -6.85 -6.83 -1.47
N GLY A 12 -5.87 -6.01 -1.11
CA GLY A 12 -5.73 -5.42 0.22
C GLY A 12 -4.99 -4.09 0.20
N GLY A 13 -4.93 -3.42 1.35
CA GLY A 13 -4.16 -2.19 1.51
C GLY A 13 -2.66 -2.44 1.41
N ILE A 14 -1.92 -1.45 0.90
CA ILE A 14 -0.47 -1.51 0.77
C ILE A 14 0.17 -0.87 2.00
N ASN A 15 0.87 -1.68 2.78
CA ASN A 15 1.60 -1.26 3.97
C ASN A 15 3.10 -1.43 3.73
N ILE A 16 3.88 -0.39 4.00
CA ILE A 16 5.33 -0.38 3.82
C ILE A 16 5.99 -0.33 5.18
N ILE A 17 6.89 -1.29 5.44
CA ILE A 17 7.79 -1.26 6.59
C ILE A 17 9.21 -1.01 6.05
N ASP A 18 9.79 0.13 6.40
CA ASP A 18 11.19 0.43 6.14
C ASP A 18 12.04 -0.05 7.32
N LEU A 19 12.81 -1.11 7.09
CA LEU A 19 13.67 -1.72 8.10
C LEU A 19 14.97 -0.94 8.37
N ALA A 20 15.36 -0.01 7.49
CA ALA A 20 16.55 0.81 7.66
C ALA A 20 16.25 2.12 8.38
N ASN A 21 15.01 2.62 8.30
CA ASN A 21 14.61 3.86 8.92
C ASN A 21 14.23 3.70 10.40
N VAL A 22 15.25 3.52 11.24
CA VAL A 22 15.09 3.28 12.68
C VAL A 22 14.71 4.54 13.47
N TYR A 23 15.12 5.72 12.98
CA TYR A 23 15.02 6.98 13.73
C TYR A 23 13.85 7.88 13.30
N SER A 24 13.04 7.46 12.34
CA SER A 24 11.83 8.19 11.95
C SER A 24 10.67 7.26 11.65
N CYS A 25 9.84 7.55 10.64
CA CYS A 25 8.65 6.77 10.32
C CYS A 25 9.03 5.49 9.58
N ALA A 26 9.11 4.37 10.32
CA ALA A 26 9.41 3.06 9.78
C ALA A 26 8.19 2.35 9.16
N PHE A 27 6.98 2.86 9.39
CA PHE A 27 5.73 2.25 8.94
C PHE A 27 4.83 3.26 8.23
N ILE A 28 4.42 2.93 7.01
CA ILE A 28 3.49 3.73 6.21
C ILE A 28 2.35 2.82 5.77
N GLU A 29 1.14 3.10 6.26
CA GLU A 29 -0.10 2.57 5.70
C GLU A 29 -0.55 3.51 4.58
N THR A 30 -0.42 3.05 3.33
CA THR A 30 -0.84 3.87 2.20
C THR A 30 -2.34 3.74 2.00
N GLN A 31 -2.91 4.69 1.25
CA GLN A 31 -4.30 4.60 0.81
C GLN A 31 -4.43 3.88 -0.55
N ASP A 32 -3.46 3.05 -0.90
CA ASP A 32 -3.44 2.28 -2.13
C ASP A 32 -3.87 0.84 -1.89
N LEU A 33 -4.54 0.26 -2.90
CA LEU A 33 -4.92 -1.14 -2.96
C LEU A 33 -3.92 -1.89 -3.85
N GLY A 34 -3.49 -3.06 -3.39
CA GLY A 34 -2.58 -3.93 -4.11
C GLY A 34 -3.02 -5.38 -4.07
N LYS A 35 -2.41 -6.18 -4.93
CA LYS A 35 -2.64 -7.62 -5.05
C LYS A 35 -1.35 -8.34 -5.40
N THR A 36 -1.09 -9.44 -4.71
CA THR A 36 0.02 -10.35 -5.01
C THR A 36 -0.49 -11.58 -5.77
N TYR A 37 0.37 -12.12 -6.63
CA TYR A 37 0.11 -13.29 -7.45
C TYR A 37 1.04 -14.44 -7.08
N ALA A 38 0.67 -15.66 -7.48
CA ALA A 38 1.40 -16.88 -7.14
C ALA A 38 2.80 -16.97 -7.77
N ASP A 39 3.08 -16.18 -8.81
CA ASP A 39 4.41 -16.06 -9.42
C ASP A 39 5.32 -15.07 -8.66
N GLY A 40 4.84 -14.51 -7.53
CA GLY A 40 5.54 -13.51 -6.74
C GLY A 40 5.43 -12.09 -7.29
N SER A 41 4.70 -11.88 -8.40
CA SER A 41 4.43 -10.54 -8.90
C SER A 41 3.41 -9.81 -8.03
N PHE A 42 3.41 -8.48 -8.15
CA PHE A 42 2.54 -7.58 -7.41
C PHE A 42 2.00 -6.50 -8.33
N GLU A 43 0.75 -6.12 -8.13
CA GLU A 43 0.06 -5.09 -8.90
C GLU A 43 -0.57 -4.05 -7.96
N VAL A 44 -0.44 -2.77 -8.33
CA VAL A 44 -1.16 -1.66 -7.71
C VAL A 44 -2.48 -1.47 -8.44
N LEU A 45 -3.60 -1.66 -7.75
CA LEU A 45 -4.94 -1.65 -8.31
C LEU A 45 -5.59 -0.25 -8.34
N GLY A 46 -5.07 0.69 -7.54
CA GLY A 46 -5.60 2.05 -7.42
C GLY A 46 -5.71 2.51 -5.96
N ARG A 47 -6.42 3.61 -5.72
CA ARG A 47 -6.62 4.22 -4.39
C ARG A 47 -7.96 3.81 -3.77
N PHE A 48 -8.04 3.72 -2.43
CA PHE A 48 -9.28 3.36 -1.72
C PHE A 48 -10.46 4.28 -2.04
N ASP A 49 -10.21 5.58 -2.11
CA ASP A 49 -11.23 6.63 -2.20
C ASP A 49 -11.41 7.18 -3.62
N ASN A 50 -10.89 6.50 -4.64
CA ASN A 50 -10.98 6.94 -6.04
C ASN A 50 -10.37 8.36 -6.24
N SER A 51 -9.33 8.69 -5.47
CA SER A 51 -8.72 10.01 -5.43
C SER A 51 -8.27 10.49 -6.82
N ASP A 52 -8.55 11.76 -7.09
CA ASP A 52 -8.50 12.51 -8.36
C ASP A 52 -7.56 11.96 -9.45
N VAL A 53 -8.11 11.83 -10.68
CA VAL A 53 -7.48 11.39 -11.96
C VAL A 53 -6.14 12.06 -12.31
N ARG A 54 -5.71 13.09 -11.59
CA ARG A 54 -4.60 13.98 -11.94
C ARG A 54 -3.30 13.77 -11.16
N GLY A 55 -3.13 12.67 -10.43
CA GLY A 55 -1.82 12.27 -9.90
C GLY A 55 -1.17 13.26 -8.92
N CYS A 56 -1.94 14.19 -8.36
CA CYS A 56 -1.45 15.09 -7.33
C CYS A 56 -1.35 14.32 -6.01
N ASN A 57 -0.17 14.32 -5.40
CA ASN A 57 0.03 13.74 -4.07
C ASN A 57 -0.88 14.45 -3.05
N LEU A 58 -1.71 13.69 -2.34
CA LEU A 58 -2.58 14.17 -1.26
C LEU A 58 -1.85 14.35 0.08
N LEU A 59 -0.55 14.68 0.04
CA LEU A 59 0.15 15.18 1.22
C LEU A 59 -0.35 16.61 1.48
N VAL A 60 -1.55 16.72 2.02
CA VAL A 60 -2.06 17.95 2.62
C VAL A 60 -1.40 18.04 3.99
N GLY A 61 -0.58 19.07 4.17
CA GLY A 61 0.04 19.40 5.44
C GLY A 61 -0.95 19.90 6.49
#